data_AF-A0A936PX76-F1
#
_entry.id   AF-A0A936PX76-F1
#
_cell.length_a   1.000
_cell.length_b   1.000
_cell.length_c   1.000
_cell.angle_alpha   90.00
_cell.angle_beta   90.00
_cell.angle_gamma   90.00
#
_symmetry.space_group_name_H-M   'P 1'
#
loop_
_entity.id
_entity.type
_entity.pdbx_description
1 polymer ?
#
loop_
_entity_poly.entity_id
_entity_poly.type
_entity_poly.pdbx_seq_one_letter_code
_entity_poly.pdbx_strand_id
1 'polypeptide(L)' 'MKQLLSILAYTPEHAALIEESWLTLDAELRGDAILIVTATEGDDEELY' A
#
# COMPACT_ATOMS: atom_id res chain seq x y z
N MET A 1 11.42 -14.97 7.99
CA MET A 1 11.69 -14.04 6.87
C MET A 1 10.50 -13.12 6.80
N LYS A 2 10.68 -11.79 6.76
CA LYS A 2 9.55 -10.84 6.60
C LYS A 2 9.45 -10.43 5.14
N GLN A 3 8.25 -10.42 4.60
CA GLN A 3 7.96 -9.96 3.24
C GLN A 3 7.74 -8.45 3.27
N LEU A 4 8.16 -7.75 2.22
CA LEU A 4 7.89 -6.32 2.05
C LEU A 4 6.98 -6.13 0.85
N LEU A 5 5.82 -5.51 1.08
CA LEU A 5 4.90 -5.07 0.04
C LEU A 5 4.95 -3.55 -0.03
N SER A 6 5.48 -3.01 -1.12
CA SER A 6 5.58 -1.57 -1.37
C SER A 6 4.67 -1.19 -2.54
N ILE A 7 3.75 -0.26 -2.31
CA ILE A 7 2.75 0.17 -3.29
C ILE A 7 2.83 1.68 -3.49
N LEU A 8 2.79 2.11 -4.75
CA LEU A 8 2.57 3.50 -5.13
C LEU A 8 1.07 3.66 -5.41
N ALA A 9 0.40 4.51 -4.63
CA ALA A 9 -1.01 4.81 -4.75
C ALA A 9 -1.18 6.16 -5.45
N TYR A 10 -2.00 6.17 -6.50
CA TYR A 10 -2.20 7.37 -7.31
C TYR A 10 -2.74 8.56 -6.51
N THR A 11 -3.64 8.33 -5.55
CA THR A 11 -4.15 9.39 -4.65
C THR A 11 -4.16 8.92 -3.20
N PRO A 12 -4.25 9.83 -2.21
CA PRO A 12 -4.42 9.47 -0.81
C PRO A 12 -5.63 8.57 -0.55
N GLU A 13 -6.74 8.72 -1.28
CA GLU A 13 -7.94 7.88 -1.11
C GLU A 13 -7.66 6.42 -1.50
N HIS A 14 -6.85 6.18 -2.53
CA HIS A 14 -6.42 4.83 -2.89
C HIS A 14 -5.53 4.21 -1.81
N ALA A 15 -4.67 5.01 -1.16
CA ALA A 15 -3.86 4.53 -0.04
C ALA A 15 -4.74 4.10 1.15
N ALA A 16 -5.79 4.86 1.47
CA ALA A 16 -6.75 4.51 2.51
C ALA A 16 -7.48 3.18 2.20
N LEU A 17 -7.93 2.98 0.95
CA LEU A 17 -8.56 1.73 0.52
C LEU A 17 -7.62 0.52 0.64
N ILE A 18 -6.34 0.71 0.34
CA ILE A 18 -5.31 -0.34 0.50
C ILE A 18 -5.10 -0.65 1.99
N GLU A 19 -5.05 0.35 2.86
CA GLU A 19 -4.96 0.17 4.31
C GLU A 19 -6.18 -0.59 4.86
N GLU A 20 -7.39 -0.19 4.47
CA GLU A 20 -8.62 -0.89 4.87
C GLU A 20 -8.60 -2.35 4.43
N SER A 21 -8.23 -2.61 3.17
CA SER A 21 -8.11 -3.96 2.64
C SER A 21 -7.06 -4.77 3.39
N TRP A 22 -5.92 -4.17 3.71
CA TRP A 22 -4.87 -4.79 4.51
C TRP A 22 -5.41 -5.22 5.88
N LEU A 23 -6.15 -4.36 6.57
CA LEU A 23 -6.71 -4.66 7.88
C LEU A 23 -7.72 -5.82 7.89
N THR A 24 -8.31 -6.16 6.75
CA THR A 24 -9.19 -7.34 6.61
C THR A 24 -8.42 -8.67 6.56
N LEU A 25 -7.11 -8.64 6.34
CA LEU A 25 -6.29 -9.85 6.28
C LEU A 25 -6.01 -10.41 7.68
N ASP A 26 -5.86 -11.73 7.73
CA ASP A 26 -5.52 -12.47 8.94
C ASP A 26 -4.27 -11.92 9.62
N ALA A 27 -4.30 -11.84 10.95
CA ALA A 27 -3.21 -11.27 11.73
C ALA A 27 -1.89 -12.05 11.59
N GLU A 28 -1.95 -13.36 11.35
CA GLU A 28 -0.78 -14.20 11.09
C GLU A 28 -0.11 -13.79 9.77
N LEU A 29 -0.89 -13.62 8.70
CA LEU A 29 -0.41 -13.18 7.39
C LEU A 29 0.21 -11.78 7.46
N ARG A 30 -0.46 -10.84 8.13
CA ARG A 30 0.09 -9.49 8.36
C ARG A 30 1.31 -9.51 9.25
N GLY A 31 1.39 -10.44 10.19
CA GLY A 31 2.54 -10.61 11.07
C GLY A 31 3.82 -10.84 10.28
N ASP A 32 3.75 -11.52 9.14
CA ASP A 32 4.90 -11.87 8.30
C ASP A 32 5.23 -10.90 7.18
N ALA A 33 4.45 -9.82 7.03
CA ALA A 33 4.64 -8.83 5.99
C ALA A 33 4.60 -7.39 6.52
N ILE A 34 5.38 -6.52 5.89
CA ILE A 34 5.36 -5.07 6.12
C ILE A 34 4.74 -4.42 4.89
N LEU A 35 3.72 -3.59 5.11
CA LEU A 35 3.09 -2.79 4.07
C LEU A 35 3.63 -1.36 4.11
N ILE A 36 4.10 -0.87 2.97
CA ILE A 36 4.43 0.54 2.75
C ILE A 36 3.58 1.03 1.57
N VAL A 37 2.76 2.05 1.81
CA VAL A 37 1.99 2.70 0.75
C VAL A 37 2.47 4.15 0.64
N THR A 38 2.88 4.55 -0.55
CA THR A 38 3.25 5.93 -0.86
C THR A 38 2.16 6.51 -1.75
N ALA A 39 1.41 7.49 -1.24
CA ALA A 39 0.50 8.27 -2.06
C ALA A 39 1.30 9.35 -2.79
N THR A 40 0.99 9.56 -4.07
CA THR A 40 1.73 10.50 -4.92
C THR A 40 0.97 11.79 -5.25
N GLU A 41 -0.20 12.00 -4.61
CA GLU A 41 -1.11 13.13 -4.84
C GLU A 41 -1.66 13.25 -6.28
N GLY A 42 -1.39 12.26 -7.15
CA GLY A 42 -1.91 12.19 -8.51
C GLY A 42 -1.24 13.15 -9.49
N ASP A 43 -0.23 13.89 -9.02
CA ASP A 43 0.58 14.84 -9.79
C ASP A 43 1.76 14.16 -10.52
N ASP A 44 1.84 12.82 -10.48
CA ASP A 44 2.83 12.08 -11.25
C ASP A 44 2.54 12.19 -12.75
N GLU A 45 3.48 12.73 -13.50
CA GLU A 45 3.48 12.70 -14.96
C GLU A 45 4.21 11.45 -15.46
N GLU A 46 3.60 10.70 -16.38
CA GLU A 46 4.28 9.60 -17.07
C GLU A 46 5.38 10.18 -17.98
N LEU A 47 6.66 9.92 -17.62
CA LEU A 47 7.79 10.21 -18.51
C LEU A 47 7.96 9.03 -19.48
N TYR A 48 7.71 9.29 -20.77
CA TYR A 48 7.94 8.36 -21.88
C TYR A 48 9.32 8.57 -22.54
#